data_AF-D3ADX9-F1
#
_entry.id   AF-D3ADX9-F1
#
_cell.length_a   1.000
_cell.length_b   1.000
_cell.length_c   1.000
_cell.angle_alpha   90.00
_cell.angle_beta   90.00
_cell.angle_gamma   90.00
#
_symmetry.space_group_name_H-M   'P 1'
#
loop_
_entity.id
_entity.type
_entity.pdbx_description
1 polymer ?
#
loop_
_entity_poly.entity_id
_entity_poly.type
_entity_poly.pdbx_seq_one_letter_code
_entity_poly.pdbx_strand_id
1 'polypeptide(L)'
;MVPEKYPPQQKKEEKTTERLNKLAASKVKQEAMAAAIGRGTADPVVKQFAAALERSNRLMAEDLYREAGYMLPQSRNTHELLMSMVSDDDKLPEDFPKEAARRLLDLLEVNE
;
A
#
# COMPACT_ATOMS: atom_id res chain seq x y z
N MET A 1 -2.58 -20.32 -16.22
CA MET A 1 -1.98 -19.10 -16.80
C MET A 1 -2.74 -17.90 -16.27
N VAL A 2 -2.08 -16.77 -16.06
CA VAL A 2 -2.72 -15.51 -15.64
C VAL A 2 -3.25 -14.79 -16.88
N PRO A 3 -4.48 -14.25 -16.89
CA PRO A 3 -5.02 -13.59 -18.08
C PRO A 3 -4.34 -12.24 -18.34
N GLU A 4 -4.19 -11.88 -19.61
CA GLU A 4 -3.68 -10.57 -20.05
C GLU A 4 -4.67 -9.44 -19.72
N LYS A 5 -5.97 -9.73 -19.85
CA LYS A 5 -7.06 -8.86 -19.42
C LYS A 5 -7.76 -9.48 -18.21
N TYR A 6 -7.66 -8.82 -17.06
CA TYR A 6 -8.37 -9.21 -15.85
C TYR A 6 -9.89 -8.99 -16.01
N PRO A 7 -10.73 -9.59 -15.17
CA PRO A 7 -12.12 -9.14 -15.06
C PRO A 7 -12.16 -7.69 -14.57
N PRO A 8 -13.18 -6.90 -14.96
CA PRO A 8 -13.39 -5.56 -14.40
C PRO A 8 -13.44 -5.60 -12.87
N GLN A 9 -12.86 -4.57 -12.23
CA GLN A 9 -12.85 -4.45 -10.79
C GLN A 9 -14.30 -4.39 -10.26
N GLN A 10 -14.64 -5.26 -9.32
CA GLN A 10 -15.95 -5.18 -8.65
C GLN A 10 -16.03 -3.87 -7.85
N LYS A 11 -17.09 -3.09 -8.09
CA LYS A 11 -17.38 -1.89 -7.30
C LYS A 11 -17.56 -2.26 -5.83
N LYS A 12 -16.78 -1.62 -4.97
CA LYS A 12 -16.87 -1.77 -3.52
C LYS A 12 -17.87 -0.75 -2.96
N GLU A 13 -18.58 -1.13 -1.90
CA GLU A 13 -19.41 -0.19 -1.16
C GLU A 13 -18.52 0.86 -0.46
N GLU A 14 -18.82 2.14 -0.66
CA GLU A 14 -18.03 3.26 -0.09
C GLU A 14 -17.89 3.16 1.43
N LYS A 15 -18.95 2.78 2.13
CA LYS A 15 -18.93 2.57 3.58
C LYS A 15 -17.93 1.48 4.00
N THR A 16 -17.76 0.46 3.17
CA THR A 16 -16.81 -0.63 3.42
C THR A 16 -15.39 -0.15 3.17
N THR A 17 -15.13 0.53 2.06
CA THR A 17 -13.79 1.07 1.76
C THR A 17 -13.34 2.10 2.79
N GLU A 18 -14.22 3.00 3.23
CA GLU A 18 -13.93 3.96 4.30
C GLU A 18 -13.54 3.28 5.61
N ARG A 19 -14.24 2.21 6.01
CA ARG A 19 -13.94 1.45 7.23
C ARG A 19 -12.59 0.76 7.13
N LEU A 20 -12.29 0.15 5.99
CA LEU A 20 -10.98 -0.48 5.74
C LEU A 20 -9.86 0.55 5.77
N ASN A 21 -10.04 1.71 5.13
CA ASN A 21 -9.07 2.79 5.14
C ASN A 21 -8.82 3.36 6.55
N LYS A 22 -9.88 3.53 7.36
CA LYS A 22 -9.75 3.92 8.77
C LYS A 22 -8.98 2.88 9.59
N LEU A 23 -9.24 1.59 9.35
CA LEU A 23 -8.52 0.51 10.02
C LEU A 23 -7.05 0.48 9.57
N ALA A 24 -6.76 0.62 8.28
CA ALA A 24 -5.42 0.66 7.73
C ALA A 24 -4.61 1.82 8.34
N ALA A 25 -5.19 3.02 8.42
CA ALA A 25 -4.55 4.16 9.09
C ALA A 25 -4.22 3.89 10.57
N SER A 26 -5.10 3.17 11.28
CA SER A 26 -4.83 2.74 12.66
C SER A 26 -3.65 1.74 12.73
N LYS A 27 -3.53 0.83 11.76
CA LYS A 27 -2.40 -0.11 11.66
C LYS A 27 -1.08 0.61 11.39
N VAL A 28 -1.04 1.55 10.46
CA VAL A 28 0.15 2.39 10.20
C VAL A 28 0.57 3.15 11.46
N LYS A 29 -0.38 3.70 12.23
CA LYS A 29 -0.08 4.36 13.50
C LYS A 29 0.53 3.41 14.54
N GLN A 30 -0.02 2.20 14.65
CA GLN A 30 0.49 1.16 15.56
C GLN A 30 1.87 0.65 15.14
N GLU A 31 2.12 0.51 13.83
CA GLU A 31 3.43 0.19 13.27
C GLU A 31 4.48 1.23 13.70
N ALA A 32 4.19 2.52 13.51
CA ALA A 32 5.10 3.60 13.89
C ALA A 32 5.40 3.61 15.40
N MET A 33 4.38 3.35 16.23
CA MET A 33 4.53 3.22 17.68
C MET A 33 5.42 2.02 18.06
N ALA A 34 5.18 0.85 17.46
CA ALA A 34 5.98 -0.35 17.68
C ALA A 34 7.44 -0.11 17.29
N ALA A 35 7.69 0.50 16.13
CA ALA A 35 9.03 0.85 15.67
C ALA A 35 9.73 1.82 16.65
N ALA A 36 9.01 2.81 17.19
CA ALA A 36 9.56 3.74 18.18
C ALA A 36 9.92 3.04 19.50
N ILE A 37 9.05 2.15 20.01
CA ILE A 37 9.32 1.35 21.21
C ILE A 37 10.55 0.46 21.00
N GLY A 38 10.64 -0.24 19.87
CA GLY A 38 11.78 -1.11 19.55
C GLY A 38 13.12 -0.37 19.45
N ARG A 39 13.11 0.89 19.01
CA ARG A 39 14.31 1.75 18.98
C ARG A 39 14.69 2.29 20.36
N GLY A 40 13.71 2.53 21.24
CA GLY A 40 13.92 3.16 22.54
C GLY A 40 14.21 2.20 23.70
N THR A 41 13.97 0.90 23.53
CA THR A 41 14.18 -0.10 24.59
C THR A 41 15.57 -0.74 24.54
N ALA A 42 16.15 -1.00 25.72
CA ALA A 42 17.35 -1.83 25.88
C ALA A 42 16.99 -3.31 26.15
N ASP A 43 15.74 -3.61 26.47
CA ASP A 43 15.28 -4.98 26.74
C ASP A 43 15.16 -5.77 25.43
N PRO A 44 15.92 -6.88 25.27
CA PRO A 44 15.90 -7.67 24.04
C PRO A 44 14.54 -8.33 23.75
N VAL A 45 13.78 -8.70 24.78
CA VAL A 45 12.45 -9.32 24.62
C VAL A 45 11.45 -8.28 24.11
N VAL A 46 11.46 -7.09 24.71
CA VAL A 46 10.61 -5.97 24.26
C VAL A 46 10.97 -5.57 22.83
N LYS A 47 12.26 -5.52 22.50
CA LYS A 47 12.73 -5.21 21.15
C LYS A 47 12.24 -6.22 20.11
N GLN A 48 12.35 -7.51 20.41
CA GLN A 48 11.85 -8.56 19.52
C GLN A 48 10.34 -8.48 19.33
N PHE A 49 9.59 -8.27 20.41
CA PHE A 49 8.14 -8.15 20.34
C PHE A 49 7.69 -6.91 19.55
N ALA A 50 8.36 -5.77 19.75
CA ALA A 50 8.12 -4.55 19.00
C ALA A 50 8.35 -4.75 17.49
N ALA A 51 9.43 -5.43 17.09
CA ALA A 51 9.69 -5.74 15.68
C ALA A 51 8.61 -6.66 15.08
N ALA A 52 8.13 -7.64 15.84
CA ALA A 52 7.03 -8.50 15.40
C ALA A 52 5.72 -7.71 15.21
N LEU A 53 5.40 -6.78 16.13
CA LEU A 53 4.23 -5.91 16.01
C LEU A 53 4.35 -4.91 14.86
N GLU A 54 5.52 -4.34 14.63
CA GLU A 54 5.78 -3.47 13.48
C GLU A 54 5.47 -4.24 12.19
N ARG A 55 6.05 -5.43 12.02
CA ARG A 55 5.85 -6.23 10.80
C ARG A 55 4.41 -6.68 10.63
N SER A 56 3.76 -7.12 11.71
CA SER A 56 2.35 -7.54 11.71
C SER A 56 1.42 -6.40 11.28
N ASN A 57 1.62 -5.20 11.84
CA ASN A 57 0.82 -4.03 11.46
C ASN A 57 1.06 -3.59 10.02
N ARG A 58 2.30 -3.62 9.53
CA ARG A 58 2.61 -3.31 8.12
C ARG A 58 1.87 -4.24 7.17
N LEU A 59 1.95 -5.56 7.40
CA LEU A 59 1.28 -6.56 6.56
C LEU A 59 -0.24 -6.37 6.57
N MET A 60 -0.83 -6.16 7.75
CA MET A 60 -2.28 -5.87 7.85
C MET A 60 -2.67 -4.59 7.11
N ALA A 61 -1.86 -3.52 7.20
CA ALA A 61 -2.13 -2.27 6.50
C ALA A 61 -2.08 -2.46 4.97
N GLU A 62 -1.02 -3.11 4.46
CA GLU A 62 -0.86 -3.44 3.04
C GLU A 62 -2.05 -4.25 2.51
N ASP A 63 -2.47 -5.28 3.25
CA ASP A 63 -3.62 -6.10 2.89
C ASP A 63 -4.92 -5.29 2.87
N LEU A 64 -5.15 -4.45 3.89
CA LEU A 64 -6.34 -3.60 3.96
C LEU A 64 -6.41 -2.60 2.80
N TYR A 65 -5.29 -1.97 2.43
CA TYR A 65 -5.25 -1.07 1.28
C TYR A 65 -5.49 -1.81 -0.04
N ARG A 66 -4.91 -3.01 -0.19
CA ARG A 66 -5.12 -3.85 -1.36
C ARG A 66 -6.60 -4.24 -1.49
N GLU A 67 -7.23 -4.67 -0.41
CA GLU A 67 -8.66 -5.03 -0.38
C GLU A 67 -9.60 -3.84 -0.60
N ALA A 68 -9.22 -2.66 -0.13
CA ALA A 68 -10.02 -1.45 -0.23
C ALA A 68 -10.03 -0.85 -1.64
N GLY A 69 -8.93 -0.96 -2.40
CA GLY A 69 -8.86 -0.27 -3.69
C GLY A 69 -7.79 -0.70 -4.68
N TYR A 70 -6.74 -1.41 -4.27
CA TYR A 70 -5.55 -1.64 -5.12
C TYR A 70 -5.31 -3.12 -5.44
N MET A 71 -6.38 -3.93 -5.47
CA MET A 71 -6.27 -5.38 -5.68
C MET A 71 -5.85 -5.76 -7.11
N LEU A 72 -6.36 -5.05 -8.12
CA LEU A 72 -6.06 -5.36 -9.53
C LEU A 72 -5.14 -4.30 -10.15
N PRO A 73 -4.16 -4.73 -10.96
CA PRO A 73 -3.22 -3.83 -11.61
C PRO A 73 -3.92 -2.96 -12.68
N GLN A 74 -4.97 -3.47 -13.32
CA GLN A 74 -5.76 -2.76 -14.34
C GLN A 74 -6.93 -1.93 -13.76
N SER A 75 -6.98 -1.71 -12.43
CA SER A 75 -7.99 -0.83 -11.83
C SER A 75 -7.64 0.64 -12.01
N ARG A 76 -8.64 1.53 -12.03
CA ARG A 76 -8.37 2.98 -12.12
C ARG A 76 -7.59 3.49 -10.91
N ASN A 77 -7.86 2.96 -9.72
CA ASN A 77 -7.10 3.32 -8.51
C ASN A 77 -5.60 3.05 -8.67
N THR A 78 -5.21 1.89 -9.20
CA THR A 78 -3.80 1.57 -9.46
C THR A 78 -3.19 2.55 -10.47
N HIS A 79 -3.92 2.89 -11.53
CA HIS A 79 -3.47 3.86 -12.52
C HIS A 79 -3.34 5.28 -11.95
N GLU A 80 -4.30 5.73 -11.14
CA GLU A 80 -4.25 7.02 -10.43
C GLU A 80 -3.05 7.07 -9.46
N LEU A 81 -2.76 5.98 -8.76
CA LEU A 81 -1.58 5.85 -7.90
C LEU A 81 -0.28 5.96 -8.72
N LEU A 82 -0.14 5.20 -9.81
CA LEU A 82 1.05 5.25 -10.67
C LEU A 82 1.24 6.64 -11.28
N MET A 83 0.16 7.29 -11.73
CA MET A 83 0.19 8.67 -12.21
C MET A 83 0.71 9.62 -11.12
N SER A 84 0.24 9.48 -9.88
CA SER A 84 0.71 10.30 -8.76
C SER A 84 2.21 10.15 -8.48
N MET A 85 2.78 8.96 -8.78
CA MET A 85 4.20 8.65 -8.63
C MET A 85 5.07 9.14 -9.80
N VAL A 86 4.49 9.68 -10.87
CA VAL A 86 5.26 10.23 -12.01
C VAL A 86 4.93 11.69 -12.32
N SER A 87 3.91 12.27 -11.67
CA SER A 87 3.43 13.63 -11.97
C SER A 87 4.19 14.73 -11.23
N ASP A 88 4.92 14.41 -10.16
CA ASP A 88 5.58 15.40 -9.30
C ASP A 88 7.04 15.00 -9.06
N ASP A 89 7.91 15.48 -9.95
CA ASP A 89 9.31 15.06 -10.00
C ASP A 89 10.11 15.47 -8.76
N ASP A 90 9.69 16.55 -8.08
CA ASP A 90 10.40 17.18 -6.96
C ASP A 90 10.09 16.53 -5.60
N LYS A 91 9.03 15.72 -5.51
CA LYS A 91 8.59 15.08 -4.25
C LYS A 91 9.15 13.68 -4.02
N LEU A 92 9.79 13.10 -5.03
CA LEU A 92 10.23 11.72 -4.99
C LEU A 92 11.74 11.65 -4.70
N PRO A 93 12.19 10.63 -3.94
CA PRO A 93 13.62 10.36 -3.79
C PRO A 93 14.33 10.23 -5.15
N GLU A 94 15.59 10.66 -5.24
CA GLU A 94 16.38 10.57 -6.47
C GLU A 94 16.51 9.12 -6.99
N ASP A 95 16.50 8.14 -6.09
CA ASP A 95 16.59 6.70 -6.39
C ASP A 95 15.23 6.05 -6.68
N PHE A 96 14.14 6.81 -6.71
CA PHE A 96 12.82 6.28 -7.02
C PHE A 96 12.77 5.79 -8.48
N PRO A 97 12.25 4.58 -8.77
CA PRO A 97 12.26 3.98 -10.10
C PRO A 97 11.16 4.57 -11.01
N LYS A 98 11.25 5.86 -11.36
CA LYS A 98 10.26 6.59 -12.19
C LYS A 98 9.97 5.90 -13.52
N GLU A 99 11.01 5.41 -14.20
CA GLU A 99 10.88 4.70 -15.48
C GLU A 99 10.08 3.40 -15.35
N ALA A 100 10.17 2.71 -14.20
CA ALA A 100 9.35 1.52 -13.94
C ALA A 100 7.87 1.90 -13.79
N ALA A 101 7.58 3.00 -13.07
CA ALA A 101 6.21 3.49 -12.92
C ALA A 101 5.60 3.93 -14.26
N ARG A 102 6.37 4.65 -15.09
CA ARG A 102 5.97 5.02 -16.47
C ARG A 102 5.68 3.79 -17.32
N ARG A 103 6.58 2.82 -17.30
CA ARG A 103 6.39 1.55 -18.03
C ARG A 103 5.15 0.79 -17.56
N LEU A 104 4.83 0.82 -16.26
CA LEU A 104 3.61 0.19 -15.75
C LEU A 104 2.36 0.90 -16.24
N LEU A 105 2.35 2.23 -16.36
CA LEU A 105 1.24 2.98 -16.95
C LEU A 105 1.00 2.58 -18.42
N ASP A 106 2.07 2.38 -19.18
CA ASP A 106 1.98 1.96 -20.59
C ASP A 106 1.48 0.51 -20.74
N LEU A 107 1.82 -0.37 -19.79
CA LEU A 107 1.47 -1.80 -19.84
C LEU A 107 0.09 -2.12 -19.25
N LEU A 108 -0.39 -1.31 -18.31
CA LEU A 108 -1.59 -1.59 -17.52
C LEU A 108 -2.77 -0.74 -18.00
N GLU A 109 -3.38 -1.15 -19.11
CA GLU A 109 -4.62 -0.55 -19.58
C GLU A 109 -5.74 -0.65 -18.53
N VAL A 110 -6.42 0.47 -18.27
CA VAL A 110 -7.51 0.53 -17.30
C VAL A 110 -8.70 -0.30 -17.80
N ASN A 111 -9.22 -1.16 -16.92
CA ASN A 111 -10.34 -2.05 -17.18
C ASN A 111 -11.33 -2.02 -16.00
N GLU A 112 -12.35 -1.17 -16.11
CA GLU A 112 -13.41 -0.96 -15.12
C GLU A 112 -14.82 -1.22 -15.68
#